data_AF-A0AAU4BEL3-F1
#
_entry.id   AF-A0AAU4BEL3-F1
#
_cell.length_a   1.000
_cell.length_b   1.000
_cell.length_c   1.000
_cell.angle_alpha   90.00
_cell.angle_beta   90.00
_cell.angle_gamma   90.00
#
_symmetry.space_group_name_H-M   'P 1'
#
loop_
_entity.id
_entity.type
_entity.pdbx_description
1 polymer ?
#
loop_
_entity_poly.entity_id
_entity_poly.type
_entity_poly.pdbx_seq_one_letter_code
_entity_poly.pdbx_strand_id
1 'polypeptide(L)'
;MDERELKLNSLSRYSKSSSTYVLEEYGHCEVPAGCGGVVLRWRNPRDGVPLRLRLYLNGDGEMFLDGEPPPSAIPVVSFGEHVLAFELALPNPAYAVLNFAARFPPKWPETRATGPDEPRVSVVSAADGTWKYTDHAPGDDGWKSSGFDDSSWRSMVGNEELQPPEDPERNMAHYRFRAVQREGGAGLGVPEPATRIWIRKTFEVEGDGDA
;
A
#
# COMPACT_ATOMS: atom_id res chain seq x y z
N MET A 1 -33.91 14.16 -38.56
CA MET A 1 -33.16 13.55 -37.45
C MET A 1 -33.84 14.03 -36.18
N ASP A 2 -34.52 13.14 -35.49
CA ASP A 2 -35.49 13.51 -34.45
C ASP A 2 -34.75 13.94 -33.17
N GLU A 3 -35.23 15.00 -32.51
CA GLU A 3 -34.63 15.60 -31.30
C GLU A 3 -34.50 14.56 -30.15
N ARG A 4 -35.32 13.51 -30.22
CA ARG A 4 -35.29 12.33 -29.34
C ARG A 4 -34.03 11.47 -29.49
N GLU A 5 -33.50 11.31 -30.70
CA GLU A 5 -32.27 10.56 -30.97
C GLU A 5 -31.03 11.33 -30.47
N LEU A 6 -31.04 12.66 -30.56
CA LEU A 6 -29.98 13.53 -30.03
C LEU A 6 -29.95 13.57 -28.50
N LYS A 7 -31.11 13.47 -27.83
CA LYS A 7 -31.20 13.38 -26.37
C LYS A 7 -30.73 12.05 -25.78
N LEU A 8 -30.69 10.96 -26.55
CA LEU A 8 -30.18 9.66 -26.10
C LEU A 8 -28.65 9.67 -25.99
N ASN A 9 -27.97 10.49 -26.78
CA ASN A 9 -26.52 10.65 -26.80
C ASN A 9 -26.03 11.90 -26.04
N SER A 10 -26.89 12.57 -25.25
CA SER A 10 -26.46 13.77 -24.52
C SER A 10 -25.57 13.39 -23.34
N LEU A 11 -24.35 13.94 -23.31
CA LEU A 11 -23.35 13.74 -22.24
C LEU A 11 -23.89 14.03 -20.83
N SER A 12 -24.93 14.86 -20.71
CA SER A 12 -25.60 15.17 -19.46
C SER A 12 -26.20 13.95 -18.73
N ARG A 13 -26.56 12.87 -19.43
CA ARG A 13 -27.05 11.62 -18.80
C ARG A 13 -25.96 10.81 -18.12
N TYR A 14 -24.71 11.07 -18.48
CA TYR A 14 -23.53 10.41 -17.91
C TYR A 14 -22.90 11.24 -16.77
N SER A 15 -23.48 12.39 -16.45
CA SER A 15 -23.12 13.14 -15.25
C SER A 15 -23.85 12.57 -14.04
N LYS A 16 -23.08 12.00 -13.11
CA LYS A 16 -23.56 11.58 -11.79
C LYS A 16 -22.81 12.41 -10.76
N SER A 17 -23.53 13.02 -9.83
CA SER A 17 -22.96 13.72 -8.67
C SER A 17 -23.58 13.18 -7.39
N SER A 18 -22.84 13.28 -6.30
CA SER A 18 -23.31 12.95 -4.96
C SER A 18 -22.76 13.98 -3.98
N SER A 19 -23.55 14.34 -2.97
CA SER A 19 -23.10 15.14 -1.83
C SER A 19 -22.40 14.29 -0.76
N THR A 20 -22.45 12.97 -0.88
CA THR A 20 -21.91 12.03 0.12
C THR A 20 -20.76 11.22 -0.44
N TYR A 21 -20.83 10.80 -1.70
CA TYR A 21 -19.84 9.93 -2.31
C TYR A 21 -18.92 10.71 -3.24
N VAL A 22 -17.66 10.27 -3.32
CA VAL A 22 -16.67 10.74 -4.28
C VAL A 22 -16.54 9.70 -5.38
N LEU A 23 -16.55 10.16 -6.64
CA LEU A 23 -16.30 9.29 -7.80
C LEU A 23 -14.80 9.31 -8.10
N GLU A 24 -14.15 8.16 -7.96
CA GLU A 24 -12.71 8.03 -8.18
C GLU A 24 -12.37 6.95 -9.21
N GLU A 25 -11.20 7.11 -9.83
CA GLU A 25 -10.58 6.05 -10.61
C GLU A 25 -10.02 4.98 -9.66
N TYR A 26 -10.58 3.77 -9.77
CA TYR A 26 -10.18 2.61 -8.98
C TYR A 26 -9.09 1.79 -9.68
N GLY A 27 -9.14 1.70 -11.00
CA GLY A 27 -8.18 0.92 -11.77
C GLY A 27 -8.40 1.05 -13.27
N HIS A 28 -7.62 0.27 -14.01
CA HIS A 28 -7.69 0.20 -15.46
C HIS A 28 -7.67 -1.26 -15.91
N CYS A 29 -8.29 -1.56 -17.05
CA CYS A 29 -8.08 -2.85 -17.71
C CYS A 29 -6.83 -2.77 -18.60
N GLU A 30 -5.77 -3.52 -18.27
CA GLU A 30 -4.56 -3.59 -19.10
C GLU A 30 -4.84 -4.28 -20.45
N VAL A 31 -4.12 -3.84 -21.48
CA VAL A 31 -4.28 -4.26 -22.87
C VAL A 31 -3.30 -5.40 -23.17
N PRO A 32 -3.83 -6.59 -23.49
CA PRO A 32 -3.84 -7.04 -24.88
C PRO A 32 -5.26 -7.14 -25.47
N ALA A 33 -6.30 -6.97 -24.66
CA ALA A 33 -7.71 -7.23 -25.02
C ALA A 33 -8.50 -5.99 -25.54
N GLY A 34 -7.85 -4.84 -25.76
CA GLY A 34 -8.44 -3.70 -26.49
C GLY A 34 -9.46 -2.83 -25.75
N CYS A 35 -9.69 -3.02 -24.45
CA CYS A 35 -10.75 -2.28 -23.74
C CYS A 35 -10.33 -0.91 -23.15
N GLY A 36 -9.03 -0.60 -23.01
CA GLY A 36 -8.48 0.74 -22.73
C GLY A 36 -9.27 1.59 -21.73
N GLY A 37 -9.89 0.96 -20.73
CA GLY A 37 -10.98 1.54 -19.97
C GLY A 37 -10.58 1.78 -18.53
N VAL A 38 -11.18 2.81 -17.93
CA VAL A 38 -11.02 3.14 -16.53
C VAL A 38 -12.20 2.54 -15.75
N VAL A 39 -11.89 1.88 -14.64
CA VAL A 39 -12.88 1.46 -13.66
C VAL A 39 -13.08 2.61 -12.69
N LEU A 40 -14.27 3.20 -12.70
CA LEU A 40 -14.68 4.22 -11.73
C LEU A 40 -15.45 3.57 -10.58
N ARG A 41 -15.26 4.05 -9.35
CA ARG A 41 -16.07 3.65 -8.20
C ARG A 41 -16.57 4.86 -7.41
N TRP A 42 -17.76 4.73 -6.83
CA TRP A 42 -18.22 5.63 -5.77
C TRP A 42 -17.66 5.15 -4.44
N ARG A 43 -17.01 6.03 -3.69
CA ARG A 43 -16.54 5.78 -2.32
C ARG A 43 -17.17 6.78 -1.36
N ASN A 44 -17.51 6.33 -0.17
CA ASN A 44 -17.87 7.22 0.93
C ASN A 44 -16.57 7.66 1.63
N PRO A 45 -16.19 8.94 1.60
CA PRO A 45 -14.95 9.42 2.21
C PRO A 45 -14.94 9.31 3.74
N ARG A 46 -16.09 9.07 4.37
CA ARG A 46 -16.20 8.83 5.81
C ARG A 46 -15.80 7.41 6.22
N ASP A 47 -15.74 6.47 5.29
CA ASP A 47 -15.40 5.08 5.60
C ASP A 47 -13.88 4.85 5.64
N GLY A 48 -13.07 5.86 5.23
CA GLY A 48 -11.62 5.80 5.22
C GLY A 48 -10.97 6.28 3.92
N VAL A 49 -9.66 6.09 3.83
CA VAL A 49 -8.82 6.53 2.70
C VAL A 49 -8.32 5.35 1.85
N PRO A 50 -8.31 5.48 0.52
CA PRO A 50 -7.77 4.44 -0.34
C PRO A 50 -6.23 4.53 -0.43
N LEU A 51 -5.52 3.66 0.28
CA LEU A 51 -4.06 3.68 0.30
C LEU A 51 -3.50 2.90 -0.88
N ARG A 52 -2.79 3.56 -1.80
CA ARG A 52 -2.04 2.85 -2.85
C ARG A 52 -0.78 2.24 -2.26
N LEU A 53 -0.73 0.91 -2.20
CA LEU A 53 0.39 0.16 -1.65
C LEU A 53 1.43 -0.13 -2.74
N ARG A 54 2.70 0.09 -2.40
CA ARG A 54 3.86 -0.34 -3.19
C ARG A 54 4.82 -1.09 -2.28
N LEU A 55 5.28 -2.22 -2.79
CA LEU A 55 6.04 -3.17 -1.99
C LEU A 55 7.17 -3.78 -2.82
N TYR A 56 8.34 -3.85 -2.20
CA TYR A 56 9.42 -4.77 -2.54
C TYR A 56 9.71 -5.62 -1.30
N LEU A 57 9.85 -6.92 -1.53
CA LEU A 57 10.30 -7.91 -0.57
C LEU A 57 11.48 -8.67 -1.18
N ASN A 58 12.49 -8.98 -0.36
CA ASN A 58 13.53 -9.92 -0.75
C ASN A 58 13.21 -11.31 -0.20
N GLY A 59 12.65 -12.17 -1.06
CA GLY A 59 12.17 -13.50 -0.71
C GLY A 59 10.66 -13.65 -0.85
N ASP A 60 10.18 -14.86 -0.53
CA ASP A 60 8.75 -15.16 -0.48
C ASP A 60 8.18 -14.63 0.84
N GLY A 61 6.98 -14.06 0.78
CA GLY A 61 6.33 -13.57 1.97
C GLY A 61 4.91 -13.11 1.77
N GLU A 62 4.22 -12.94 2.89
CA GLU A 62 2.84 -12.51 2.96
C GLU A 62 2.74 -11.14 3.65
N MET A 63 1.79 -10.34 3.22
CA MET A 63 1.48 -9.03 3.79
C MET A 63 0.08 -9.06 4.39
N PHE A 64 -0.06 -8.49 5.57
CA PHE A 64 -1.32 -8.36 6.29
C PHE A 64 -1.57 -6.89 6.64
N LEU A 65 -2.84 -6.49 6.57
CA LEU A 65 -3.36 -5.25 7.11
C LEU A 65 -4.43 -5.62 8.14
N ASP A 66 -4.20 -5.27 9.40
CA ASP A 66 -5.09 -5.56 10.53
C ASP A 66 -5.47 -7.05 10.68
N GLY A 67 -4.51 -7.94 10.45
CA GLY A 67 -4.71 -9.39 10.57
C GLY A 67 -5.00 -10.12 9.26
N GLU A 68 -5.45 -9.41 8.23
CA GLU A 68 -5.97 -10.01 6.99
C GLU A 68 -5.13 -9.63 5.76
N PRO A 69 -5.03 -10.51 4.74
CA PRO A 69 -4.45 -10.15 3.46
C PRO A 69 -5.21 -8.97 2.82
N PRO A 70 -4.52 -7.91 2.37
CA PRO A 70 -5.19 -6.76 1.76
C PRO A 70 -5.97 -7.18 0.51
N PRO A 71 -7.25 -6.76 0.37
CA PRO A 71 -8.12 -7.23 -0.70
C PRO A 71 -7.71 -6.73 -2.09
N SER A 72 -6.83 -5.73 -2.16
CA SER A 72 -6.26 -5.19 -3.38
C SER A 72 -4.97 -4.41 -3.09
N ALA A 73 -4.32 -3.88 -4.12
CA ALA A 73 -3.20 -2.94 -3.96
C ALA A 73 -3.64 -1.51 -3.58
N ILE A 74 -4.96 -1.27 -3.49
CA ILE A 74 -5.55 0.02 -3.09
C ILE A 74 -6.71 -0.24 -2.11
N PRO A 75 -6.45 -0.84 -0.92
CA PRO A 75 -7.48 -1.04 0.09
C PRO A 75 -7.99 0.30 0.60
N VAL A 76 -9.27 0.34 0.99
CA VAL A 76 -9.81 1.44 1.79
C VAL A 76 -9.50 1.12 3.24
N VAL A 77 -8.71 1.99 3.87
CA VAL A 77 -8.29 1.85 5.27
C VAL A 77 -9.10 2.86 6.08
N SER A 78 -9.79 2.40 7.11
CA SER A 78 -10.61 3.26 7.98
C SER A 78 -9.76 4.30 8.71
N PHE A 79 -10.41 5.22 9.41
CA PHE A 79 -9.72 6.11 10.32
C PHE A 79 -9.37 5.37 11.63
N GLY A 80 -8.27 5.78 12.27
CA GLY A 80 -7.77 5.21 13.53
C GLY A 80 -6.44 4.47 13.41
N GLU A 81 -6.14 3.64 14.42
CA GLU A 81 -4.90 2.85 14.49
C GLU A 81 -5.00 1.59 13.62
N HIS A 82 -3.92 1.32 12.88
CA HIS A 82 -3.79 0.20 11.95
C HIS A 82 -2.43 -0.48 12.08
N VAL A 83 -2.37 -1.75 11.68
CA VAL A 83 -1.16 -2.57 11.72
C VAL A 83 -0.86 -3.13 10.34
N LEU A 84 0.34 -2.84 9.83
CA LEU A 84 0.95 -3.57 8.74
C LEU A 84 1.84 -4.67 9.30
N ALA A 85 1.66 -5.87 8.79
CA ALA A 85 2.40 -7.04 9.19
C ALA A 85 2.95 -7.79 7.98
N PHE A 86 4.14 -8.38 8.11
CA PHE A 86 4.73 -9.22 7.07
C PHE A 86 5.35 -10.47 7.69
N GLU A 87 5.14 -11.62 7.05
CA GLU A 87 5.91 -12.84 7.31
C GLU A 87 6.77 -13.14 6.09
N LEU A 88 8.10 -13.17 6.26
CA LEU A 88 9.04 -13.31 5.16
C LEU A 88 9.97 -14.50 5.38
N ALA A 89 10.08 -15.38 4.39
CA ALA A 89 11.20 -16.31 4.28
C ALA A 89 12.39 -15.56 3.67
N LEU A 90 13.47 -15.41 4.44
CA LEU A 90 14.64 -14.62 4.03
C LEU A 90 15.68 -15.50 3.33
N PRO A 91 16.03 -15.20 2.07
CA PRO A 91 17.09 -15.91 1.38
C PRO A 91 18.48 -15.43 1.80
N ASN A 92 18.67 -14.13 2.05
CA ASN A 92 19.96 -13.57 2.46
C ASN A 92 19.81 -12.23 3.22
N PRO A 93 20.26 -12.14 4.49
CA PRO A 93 20.17 -10.93 5.33
C PRO A 93 21.11 -9.80 4.89
N ALA A 94 22.08 -10.05 3.99
CA ALA A 94 23.04 -9.04 3.53
C ALA A 94 22.37 -7.93 2.70
N TYR A 95 21.17 -8.18 2.17
CA TYR A 95 20.47 -7.27 1.27
C TYR A 95 19.26 -6.61 1.96
N ALA A 96 18.72 -5.57 1.32
CA ALA A 96 17.44 -5.00 1.64
C ALA A 96 16.38 -6.10 1.67
N VAL A 97 15.66 -6.18 2.78
CA VAL A 97 14.60 -7.16 3.05
C VAL A 97 13.23 -6.60 2.67
N LEU A 98 12.99 -5.33 3.01
CA LEU A 98 11.70 -4.66 2.83
C LEU A 98 11.94 -3.26 2.26
N ASN A 99 11.12 -2.86 1.28
CA ASN A 99 10.91 -1.46 0.94
C ASN A 99 9.41 -1.25 0.68
N PHE A 100 8.80 -0.35 1.44
CA PHE A 100 7.35 -0.15 1.47
C PHE A 100 6.97 1.33 1.36
N ALA A 101 5.89 1.59 0.63
CA ALA A 101 5.19 2.87 0.66
C ALA A 101 3.69 2.66 0.45
N ALA A 102 2.89 3.30 1.29
CA ALA A 102 1.46 3.44 1.14
C ALA A 102 1.10 4.93 1.20
N ARG A 103 0.35 5.42 0.21
CA ARG A 103 0.01 6.85 0.13
C ARG A 103 -1.41 7.11 -0.34
N PHE A 104 -1.97 8.18 0.20
CA PHE A 104 -3.16 8.83 -0.31
C PHE A 104 -3.05 10.37 -0.16
N PRO A 105 -3.40 11.17 -1.19
CA PRO A 105 -3.59 10.73 -2.58
C PRO A 105 -2.27 10.17 -3.17
N PRO A 106 -2.33 9.33 -4.21
CA PRO A 106 -1.13 8.85 -4.88
C PRO A 106 -0.41 10.02 -5.58
N LYS A 107 0.94 10.02 -5.58
CA LYS A 107 1.73 11.01 -6.32
C LYS A 107 1.59 10.86 -7.84
N TRP A 108 1.43 9.64 -8.34
CA TRP A 108 1.24 9.41 -9.77
C TRP A 108 0.45 8.13 -10.09
N PRO A 109 -0.49 8.19 -11.06
CA PRO A 109 -1.12 9.43 -11.54
C PRO A 109 -1.79 10.16 -10.36
N GLU A 110 -1.66 11.49 -10.32
CA GLU A 110 -2.37 12.30 -9.32
C GLU A 110 -3.87 12.13 -9.57
N THR A 111 -4.58 11.55 -8.61
CA THR A 111 -6.03 11.40 -8.70
C THR A 111 -6.66 12.78 -8.48
N ARG A 112 -7.33 13.32 -9.51
CA ARG A 112 -8.03 14.62 -9.44
C ARG A 112 -9.29 14.61 -8.55
N ALA A 113 -9.59 13.49 -7.91
CA ALA A 113 -10.85 13.25 -7.20
C ALA A 113 -10.60 12.96 -5.71
N THR A 114 -9.79 13.78 -5.06
CA THR A 114 -9.94 13.96 -3.61
C THR A 114 -11.07 14.96 -3.41
N GLY A 115 -12.02 14.68 -2.52
CA GLY A 115 -12.79 15.77 -1.92
C GLY A 115 -11.83 16.86 -1.43
N PRO A 116 -12.25 18.13 -1.35
CA PRO A 116 -11.37 19.22 -0.90
C PRO A 116 -10.76 18.99 0.49
N ASP A 117 -11.41 18.16 1.30
CA ASP A 117 -11.11 17.92 2.71
C ASP A 117 -10.79 16.43 2.98
N GLU A 118 -10.04 15.77 2.09
CA GLU A 118 -9.57 14.41 2.38
C GLU A 118 -8.13 14.40 2.94
N PRO A 119 -7.85 13.60 3.98
CA PRO A 119 -6.57 13.63 4.65
C PRO A 119 -5.46 13.07 3.76
N ARG A 120 -4.24 13.55 4.01
CA ARG A 120 -3.04 13.06 3.34
C ARG A 120 -2.36 12.03 4.23
N VAL A 121 -2.35 10.79 3.79
CA VAL A 121 -1.73 9.68 4.52
C VAL A 121 -0.48 9.21 3.79
N SER A 122 0.60 8.99 4.54
CA SER A 122 1.87 8.48 4.01
C SER A 122 2.52 7.56 5.03
N VAL A 123 2.53 6.26 4.73
CA VAL A 123 3.25 5.24 5.50
C VAL A 123 4.42 4.75 4.65
N VAL A 124 5.65 4.93 5.10
CA VAL A 124 6.84 4.55 4.34
C VAL A 124 7.79 3.73 5.22
N SER A 125 8.56 2.85 4.59
CA SER A 125 9.70 2.20 5.23
C SER A 125 10.79 3.23 5.49
N ALA A 126 11.26 3.32 6.74
CA ALA A 126 12.35 4.19 7.16
C ALA A 126 13.06 3.57 8.37
N ALA A 127 14.37 3.81 8.48
CA ALA A 127 15.18 3.34 9.61
C ALA A 127 14.99 4.25 10.85
N ASP A 128 13.73 4.51 11.21
CA ASP A 128 13.30 5.42 12.28
C ASP A 128 12.92 4.68 13.58
N GLY A 129 13.08 3.37 13.58
CA GLY A 129 12.76 2.50 14.72
C GLY A 129 11.29 2.09 14.80
N THR A 130 10.41 2.61 13.95
CA THR A 130 8.96 2.30 13.95
C THR A 130 8.63 0.99 13.24
N TRP A 131 9.53 0.51 12.39
CA TRP A 131 9.49 -0.82 11.79
C TRP A 131 10.17 -1.82 12.71
N LYS A 132 9.39 -2.73 13.29
CA LYS A 132 9.85 -3.74 14.24
C LYS A 132 9.89 -5.11 13.59
N TYR A 133 10.80 -5.96 14.04
CA TYR A 133 10.88 -7.34 13.57
C TYR A 133 11.32 -8.31 14.68
N THR A 134 10.98 -9.57 14.49
CA THR A 134 11.50 -10.71 15.24
C THR A 134 11.85 -11.85 14.28
N ASP A 135 12.85 -12.65 14.63
CA ASP A 135 13.24 -13.92 13.99
C ASP A 135 12.75 -15.14 14.79
N HIS A 136 12.08 -14.91 15.91
CA HIS A 136 11.35 -15.91 16.66
C HIS A 136 9.87 -15.87 16.27
N ALA A 137 9.34 -17.03 15.88
CA ALA A 137 7.93 -17.16 15.51
C ALA A 137 7.03 -16.67 16.66
N PRO A 138 6.09 -15.73 16.38
CA PRO A 138 5.03 -15.40 17.32
C PRO A 138 4.22 -16.64 17.71
N GLY A 139 3.73 -16.68 18.95
CA GLY A 139 3.03 -17.87 19.47
C GLY A 139 1.63 -18.10 18.88
N ASP A 140 1.02 -17.04 18.35
CA ASP A 140 -0.29 -17.03 17.68
C ASP A 140 -0.31 -15.92 16.62
N ASP A 141 -1.48 -15.68 16.01
CA ASP A 141 -1.69 -14.68 14.97
C ASP A 141 -1.95 -13.25 15.49
N GLY A 142 -2.00 -13.04 16.80
CA GLY A 142 -2.32 -11.75 17.43
C GLY A 142 -1.31 -10.64 17.11
N TRP A 143 -0.08 -10.99 16.72
CA TRP A 143 0.95 -10.03 16.30
C TRP A 143 0.55 -9.17 15.09
N LYS A 144 -0.40 -9.64 14.28
CA LYS A 144 -0.91 -8.92 13.10
C LYS A 144 -1.95 -7.86 13.45
N SER A 145 -2.41 -7.80 14.70
CA SER A 145 -3.50 -6.94 15.15
C SER A 145 -3.03 -5.78 16.02
N SER A 146 -3.89 -4.78 16.20
CA SER A 146 -3.69 -3.70 17.16
C SER A 146 -3.64 -4.23 18.60
N GLY A 147 -2.95 -3.50 19.48
CA GLY A 147 -2.80 -3.88 20.90
C GLY A 147 -1.80 -5.00 21.20
N PHE A 148 -1.16 -5.62 20.19
CA PHE A 148 -0.06 -6.54 20.42
C PHE A 148 1.18 -5.83 20.97
N ASP A 149 1.81 -6.40 22.01
CA ASP A 149 3.05 -5.88 22.59
C ASP A 149 4.27 -6.35 21.79
N ASP A 150 4.76 -5.50 20.90
CA ASP A 150 6.01 -5.68 20.16
C ASP A 150 7.20 -4.96 20.80
N SER A 151 7.13 -4.57 22.07
CA SER A 151 8.21 -3.83 22.75
C SER A 151 9.53 -4.61 22.82
N SER A 152 9.46 -5.94 22.81
CA SER A 152 10.63 -6.84 22.76
C SER A 152 11.20 -7.03 21.35
N TRP A 153 10.50 -6.57 20.31
CA TRP A 153 10.94 -6.73 18.92
C TRP A 153 12.02 -5.72 18.59
N ARG A 154 12.97 -6.16 17.77
CA ARG A 154 14.10 -5.34 17.34
C ARG A 154 13.66 -4.38 16.24
N SER A 155 14.31 -3.23 16.13
CA SER A 155 14.06 -2.31 15.03
C SER A 155 14.82 -2.74 13.78
N MET A 156 14.16 -2.64 12.61
CA MET A 156 14.84 -2.81 11.33
C MET A 156 15.86 -1.68 11.10
N VAL A 157 16.88 -1.96 10.31
CA VAL A 157 17.98 -1.02 10.00
C VAL A 157 17.95 -0.63 8.52
N GLY A 158 18.50 0.51 8.16
CA GLY A 158 18.61 0.92 6.76
C GLY A 158 19.53 -0.02 5.97
N ASN A 159 19.07 -0.52 4.84
CA ASN A 159 19.88 -1.28 3.89
C ASN A 159 19.35 -1.04 2.47
N GLU A 160 20.18 -0.43 1.62
CA GLU A 160 19.83 -0.08 0.23
C GLU A 160 20.42 -1.07 -0.79
N GLU A 161 21.14 -2.09 -0.33
CA GLU A 161 21.77 -3.06 -1.21
C GLU A 161 20.74 -4.10 -1.68
N LEU A 162 20.52 -4.19 -3.00
CA LEU A 162 19.61 -5.19 -3.56
C LEU A 162 20.33 -6.52 -3.80
N GLN A 163 19.63 -7.63 -3.55
CA GLN A 163 20.09 -8.94 -4.00
C GLN A 163 20.25 -8.93 -5.52
N PRO A 164 21.41 -9.37 -6.05
CA PRO A 164 21.59 -9.52 -7.48
C PRO A 164 20.48 -10.39 -8.08
N PRO A 165 19.89 -9.99 -9.23
CA PRO A 165 18.85 -10.78 -9.85
C PRO A 165 19.41 -12.12 -10.34
N GLU A 166 18.61 -13.18 -10.26
CA GLU A 166 18.96 -14.47 -10.86
C GLU A 166 19.11 -14.36 -12.39
N ASP A 167 18.24 -13.57 -13.02
CA ASP A 167 18.28 -13.23 -14.45
C ASP A 167 18.46 -11.69 -14.62
N PRO A 168 19.65 -11.24 -15.07
CA PRO A 168 19.91 -9.82 -15.33
C PRO A 168 18.98 -9.15 -16.33
N GLU A 169 18.39 -9.90 -17.27
CA GLU A 169 17.47 -9.36 -18.28
C GLU A 169 16.07 -9.10 -17.70
N ARG A 170 15.74 -9.68 -16.53
CA ARG A 170 14.43 -9.63 -15.89
C ARG A 170 14.50 -9.10 -14.46
N ASN A 171 15.11 -7.92 -14.29
CA ASN A 171 15.29 -7.31 -12.97
C ASN A 171 14.04 -6.56 -12.45
N MET A 172 12.94 -7.28 -12.24
CA MET A 172 11.71 -6.74 -11.66
C MET A 172 11.90 -6.26 -10.22
N ALA A 173 12.83 -6.86 -9.48
CA ALA A 173 13.21 -6.44 -8.13
C ALA A 173 13.69 -4.99 -8.10
N HIS A 174 14.62 -4.63 -8.98
CA HIS A 174 15.13 -3.26 -9.07
C HIS A 174 14.04 -2.26 -9.46
N TYR A 175 13.18 -2.64 -10.41
CA TYR A 175 12.03 -1.81 -10.78
C TYR A 175 11.11 -1.55 -9.58
N ARG A 176 10.69 -2.60 -8.86
CA ARG A 176 9.81 -2.48 -7.68
C ARG A 176 10.45 -1.64 -6.58
N PHE A 177 11.72 -1.91 -6.27
CA PHE A 177 12.46 -1.16 -5.26
C PHE A 177 12.54 0.34 -5.59
N ARG A 178 12.92 0.70 -6.83
CA ARG A 178 12.92 2.10 -7.29
C ARG A 178 11.53 2.71 -7.30
N ALA A 179 10.51 1.93 -7.66
CA ALA A 179 9.13 2.38 -7.67
C ALA A 179 8.63 2.76 -6.27
N VAL A 180 9.11 2.08 -5.22
CA VAL A 180 8.82 2.42 -3.82
C VAL A 180 9.64 3.64 -3.36
N GLN A 181 10.93 3.71 -3.72
CA GLN A 181 11.78 4.87 -3.40
C GLN A 181 11.26 6.20 -3.95
N ARG A 182 10.63 6.20 -5.14
CA ARG A 182 9.97 7.41 -5.69
C ARG A 182 8.81 7.91 -4.82
N GLU A 183 8.19 7.00 -4.08
CA GLU A 183 7.17 7.29 -3.07
C GLU A 183 7.78 7.52 -1.68
N GLY A 184 9.11 7.64 -1.56
CA GLY A 184 9.81 7.98 -0.32
C GLY A 184 10.08 6.81 0.63
N GLY A 185 9.83 5.55 0.22
CA GLY A 185 10.26 4.39 0.99
C GLY A 185 11.77 4.17 0.92
N ALA A 186 12.39 3.85 2.06
CA ALA A 186 13.78 3.46 2.18
C ALA A 186 13.91 1.92 2.26
N GLY A 187 15.02 1.38 1.77
CA GLY A 187 15.33 -0.03 1.96
C GLY A 187 15.63 -0.34 3.43
N LEU A 188 15.02 -1.40 3.95
CA LEU A 188 15.23 -1.89 5.31
C LEU A 188 15.78 -3.31 5.26
N GLY A 189 16.75 -3.59 6.13
CA GLY A 189 17.32 -4.92 6.36
C GLY A 189 17.25 -5.32 7.83
N VAL A 190 17.80 -6.50 8.11
CA VAL A 190 17.99 -7.01 9.47
C VAL A 190 19.50 -7.14 9.76
N PRO A 191 19.97 -6.74 10.95
CA PRO A 191 21.40 -6.80 11.29
C PRO A 191 21.93 -8.22 11.47
N GLU A 192 21.06 -9.17 11.83
CA GLU A 192 21.44 -10.55 12.14
C GLU A 192 20.89 -11.53 11.09
N PRO A 193 21.63 -12.60 10.77
CA PRO A 193 21.12 -13.64 9.89
C PRO A 193 19.89 -14.35 10.46
N ALA A 194 18.83 -14.38 9.66
CA ALA A 194 17.62 -15.12 9.93
C ALA A 194 17.12 -15.78 8.64
N THR A 195 16.49 -16.95 8.76
CA THR A 195 15.87 -17.66 7.63
C THR A 195 14.40 -17.27 7.45
N ARG A 196 13.79 -16.73 8.49
CA ARG A 196 12.41 -16.24 8.51
C ARG A 196 12.31 -15.10 9.52
N ILE A 197 11.52 -14.08 9.19
CA ILE A 197 11.21 -12.99 10.11
C ILE A 197 9.74 -12.60 10.02
N TRP A 198 9.27 -12.00 11.11
CA TRP A 198 7.97 -11.35 11.22
C TRP A 198 8.23 -9.87 11.44
N ILE A 199 7.62 -9.03 10.61
CA ILE A 199 7.78 -7.56 10.63
C ILE A 199 6.44 -6.95 10.99
N ARG A 200 6.45 -5.92 11.83
CA ARG A 200 5.27 -5.17 12.26
C ARG A 200 5.52 -3.66 12.19
N LYS A 201 4.50 -2.93 11.76
CA LYS A 201 4.44 -1.46 11.76
C LYS A 201 3.04 -1.02 12.14
N THR A 202 2.92 -0.32 13.27
CA THR A 202 1.70 0.39 13.65
C THR A 202 1.69 1.78 13.01
N PHE A 203 0.56 2.24 12.49
CA PHE A 203 0.38 3.58 11.94
C PHE A 203 -1.05 4.07 12.20
N GLU A 204 -1.25 5.37 12.07
CA GLU A 204 -2.55 6.00 12.29
C GLU A 204 -3.05 6.67 11.01
N VAL A 205 -4.36 6.58 10.79
CA VAL A 205 -5.07 7.27 9.71
C VAL A 205 -5.99 8.29 10.36
N GLU A 206 -5.53 9.54 10.41
CA GLU A 206 -6.28 10.64 10.99
C GLU A 206 -7.45 11.03 10.08
N GLY A 207 -8.63 11.25 10.68
CA GLY A 207 -9.78 11.87 10.02
C GLY A 207 -9.92 13.33 10.47
N ASP A 208 -10.60 14.15 9.66
CA ASP A 208 -10.86 15.57 9.94
C ASP A 208 -11.75 15.85 11.18
N GLY A 209 -12.03 14.83 12.01
CA GLY A 209 -12.89 14.92 13.19
C GLY A 209 -12.16 15.15 14.53
N ASP A 210 -10.83 15.06 14.57
CA ASP A 210 -10.03 15.07 15.81
C ASP A 210 -9.11 16.30 15.97
N ALA A 211 -9.41 17.41 15.28
CA ALA A 211 -8.71 18.70 15.44
C ALA A 211 -9.60 19.78 16.09
#